data_AF-A0A6J2E016-F1
#
_entry.id   AF-A0A6J2E016-F1
#
_cell.length_a   1.000
_cell.length_b   1.000
_cell.length_c   1.000
_cell.angle_alpha   90.00
_cell.angle_beta   90.00
_cell.angle_gamma   90.00
#
_symmetry.space_group_name_H-M   'P 1'
#
loop_
_entity.id
_entity.type
_entity.pdbx_description
1 polymer ?
#
loop_
_entity_poly.entity_id
_entity_poly.type
_entity_poly.pdbx_seq_one_letter_code
_entity_poly.pdbx_strand_id
1 'polypeptide(L)'
;MNSLPILHLLLFLLGFQALQAQGRSLSAYQPKQYFKMISEIMDVLNTSPSPSEEALDPNEINTLLNTTLLRPNLDAFLNATKNFYNNESLIWKNLKEFLPLLPNPTPRGEPIYIENNWDDFQKKLKKYLEALDNFLTFKNKH
;
A
#
# COMPACT_ATOMS: atom_id res chain seq x y z
N MET A 1 -5.81 -14.59 -53.27
CA MET A 1 -5.14 -13.74 -52.28
C MET A 1 -6.15 -13.42 -51.18
N ASN A 2 -6.22 -14.24 -50.12
CA ASN A 2 -7.17 -14.04 -49.01
C ASN A 2 -6.39 -14.05 -47.68
N SER A 3 -5.99 -12.87 -47.21
CA SER A 3 -5.36 -12.66 -45.90
C SER A 3 -6.31 -12.00 -44.89
N LEU A 4 -7.63 -12.19 -45.03
CA LEU A 4 -8.63 -11.70 -44.07
C LEU A 4 -8.75 -12.47 -42.74
N PRO A 5 -8.37 -13.77 -42.58
CA PRO A 5 -8.72 -14.49 -41.34
C PRO A 5 -7.85 -14.08 -40.14
N ILE A 6 -6.71 -13.42 -40.37
CA ILE A 6 -5.76 -13.04 -39.31
C ILE A 6 -6.20 -11.74 -38.61
N LEU A 7 -6.82 -10.80 -39.34
CA LEU A 7 -7.26 -9.52 -38.77
C LEU A 7 -8.43 -9.70 -37.79
N HIS A 8 -9.37 -10.60 -38.11
CA HIS A 8 -10.48 -10.91 -37.21
C HIS A 8 -10.03 -11.64 -35.94
N LEU A 9 -9.01 -12.50 -36.04
CA LEU A 9 -8.43 -13.17 -34.87
C LEU A 9 -7.73 -12.18 -33.92
N LEU A 10 -6.99 -11.21 -34.48
CA LEU A 10 -6.34 -10.13 -33.71
C LEU A 10 -7.36 -9.23 -33.00
N LEU A 11 -8.45 -8.85 -33.68
CA LEU A 11 -9.53 -8.06 -33.07
C LEU A 11 -10.24 -8.82 -31.95
N PHE A 12 -10.42 -10.14 -32.09
CA PHE A 12 -11.02 -10.97 -31.05
C PHE A 12 -10.13 -11.08 -29.81
N LEU A 13 -8.81 -11.19 -29.98
CA LEU A 13 -7.84 -11.19 -28.88
C LEU A 13 -7.77 -9.84 -28.15
N LEU A 14 -7.85 -8.72 -28.88
CA LEU A 14 -7.90 -7.38 -28.29
C LEU A 14 -9.21 -7.12 -27.50
N GLY A 15 -10.33 -7.69 -27.94
CA GLY A 15 -11.61 -7.58 -27.24
C GLY A 15 -11.62 -8.23 -25.85
N PHE A 16 -10.81 -9.29 -25.65
CA PHE A 16 -10.68 -9.96 -24.35
C PHE A 16 -9.68 -9.29 -23.41
N GLN A 17 -8.71 -8.52 -23.92
CA GLN A 17 -7.72 -7.84 -23.08
C GLN A 17 -8.25 -6.53 -22.46
N ALA A 18 -9.32 -5.95 -22.98
CA ALA A 18 -9.90 -4.71 -22.46
C ALA A 18 -10.88 -4.91 -21.29
N LEU A 19 -11.29 -6.15 -20.98
CA LEU A 19 -12.28 -6.46 -19.95
C LEU A 19 -11.67 -6.99 -18.64
N GLN A 20 -10.48 -6.52 -18.24
CA GLN A 20 -9.97 -6.77 -16.88
C GLN A 20 -9.34 -5.56 -16.20
N ALA A 21 -9.52 -4.37 -16.75
CA ALA A 21 -9.32 -3.12 -16.03
C ALA A 21 -10.66 -2.55 -15.55
N GLN A 22 -11.59 -3.39 -15.08
CA GLN A 22 -12.66 -2.89 -14.21
C GLN A 22 -12.05 -2.67 -12.84
N GLY A 23 -11.17 -1.67 -12.78
CA GLY A 23 -10.68 -1.11 -11.54
C GLY A 23 -11.91 -0.80 -10.71
N ARG A 24 -12.04 -1.48 -9.58
CA ARG A 24 -13.01 -1.16 -8.54
C ARG A 24 -13.01 0.35 -8.42
N SER A 25 -14.11 0.99 -8.83
CA SER A 25 -14.15 2.44 -8.92
C SER A 25 -13.68 3.00 -7.58
N LEU A 26 -12.67 3.88 -7.60
CA LEU A 26 -12.20 4.59 -6.41
C LEU A 26 -13.37 5.29 -5.68
N SER A 27 -14.47 5.56 -6.40
CA SER A 27 -15.76 6.04 -5.87
C SER A 27 -16.42 5.12 -4.84
N ALA A 28 -16.01 3.85 -4.71
CA ALA A 28 -16.59 2.91 -3.75
C ALA A 28 -15.97 3.00 -2.34
N TYR A 29 -14.76 3.56 -2.19
CA TYR A 29 -14.14 3.75 -0.88
C TYR A 29 -14.49 5.12 -0.34
N GLN A 30 -15.39 5.16 0.63
CA GLN A 30 -15.71 6.39 1.33
C GLN A 30 -14.53 6.79 2.22
N PRO A 31 -14.23 8.10 2.37
CA PRO A 31 -13.10 8.52 3.20
C PRO A 31 -13.10 7.96 4.62
N LYS A 32 -14.30 7.85 5.22
CA LYS A 32 -14.52 7.23 6.52
C LYS A 32 -13.98 5.79 6.63
N GLN A 33 -13.95 5.06 5.51
CA GLN A 33 -13.53 3.67 5.47
C GLN A 33 -12.02 3.53 5.60
N TYR A 34 -11.21 4.38 4.95
CA TYR A 34 -9.76 4.30 5.08
C TYR A 34 -9.30 4.80 6.46
N PHE A 35 -9.94 5.82 7.04
CA PHE A 35 -9.67 6.26 8.42
C PHE A 35 -9.90 5.14 9.43
N LYS A 36 -11.00 4.38 9.25
CA LYS A 36 -11.30 3.20 10.06
C LYS A 36 -10.19 2.14 9.94
N MET A 37 -9.72 1.85 8.73
CA MET A 37 -8.65 0.88 8.51
C MET A 37 -7.33 1.30 9.17
N ILE A 38 -6.95 2.59 9.09
CA ILE A 38 -5.77 3.13 9.77
C ILE A 38 -5.90 2.99 11.29
N SER A 39 -7.07 3.35 11.84
CA SER A 39 -7.35 3.21 13.28
C SER A 39 -7.23 1.76 13.74
N GLU A 40 -7.84 0.82 13.03
CA GLU A 40 -7.80 -0.61 13.37
C GLU A 40 -6.36 -1.16 13.36
N ILE A 41 -5.52 -0.72 12.41
CA ILE A 41 -4.10 -1.10 12.41
C ILE A 41 -3.41 -0.50 13.63
N MET A 42 -3.63 0.79 13.91
CA MET A 42 -3.01 1.51 15.02
C MET A 42 -3.37 0.87 16.37
N ASP A 43 -4.62 0.44 16.55
CA ASP A 43 -5.09 -0.25 17.75
C ASP A 43 -4.34 -1.57 17.99
N VAL A 44 -4.14 -2.38 16.95
CA VAL A 44 -3.34 -3.62 17.05
C VAL A 44 -1.89 -3.31 17.42
N LEU A 45 -1.30 -2.28 16.78
CA LEU A 45 0.06 -1.85 17.09
C LEU A 45 0.20 -1.30 18.52
N ASN A 46 -0.84 -0.67 19.09
CA ASN A 46 -0.79 -0.11 20.44
C ASN A 46 -1.11 -1.14 21.53
N THR A 47 -1.78 -2.24 21.20
CA THR A 47 -2.10 -3.33 22.14
C THR A 47 -0.89 -4.25 22.38
N SER A 48 0.07 -4.24 21.45
CA SER A 48 1.31 -5.00 21.56
C SER A 48 2.27 -4.34 22.56
N PRO A 49 3.26 -5.07 23.13
CA PRO A 49 4.27 -4.46 23.99
C PRO A 49 4.84 -3.19 23.36
N SER A 50 5.00 -2.15 24.17
CA SER A 50 5.50 -0.87 23.67
C SER A 50 6.87 -1.06 23.02
N PRO A 51 7.10 -0.38 21.89
CA PRO A 51 8.40 -0.41 21.26
C PRO A 51 9.47 0.17 22.19
N SER A 52 10.73 -0.18 21.96
CA SER A 52 11.87 0.40 22.68
C SER A 52 11.91 1.92 22.49
N GLU A 53 12.46 2.66 23.47
CA GLU A 53 12.54 4.13 23.43
C GLU A 53 13.49 4.68 22.35
N GLU A 54 14.24 3.81 21.67
CA GLU A 54 15.11 4.20 20.57
C GLU A 54 14.33 4.83 19.43
N ALA A 55 14.70 6.06 19.07
CA ALA A 55 14.05 6.79 17.98
C ALA A 55 14.40 6.17 16.62
N LEU A 56 13.46 6.29 15.66
CA LEU A 56 13.73 5.94 14.27
C LEU A 56 14.86 6.81 13.70
N ASP A 57 15.68 6.22 12.83
CA ASP A 57 16.73 6.95 12.13
C ASP A 57 16.11 8.08 11.27
N PRO A 58 16.69 9.30 11.26
CA PRO A 58 16.15 10.40 10.47
C PRO A 58 16.01 10.11 8.97
N ASN A 59 16.89 9.29 8.37
CA ASN A 59 16.78 8.93 6.96
C ASN A 59 15.63 7.94 6.71
N GLU A 60 15.37 7.05 7.65
CA GLU A 60 14.19 6.18 7.61
C GLU A 60 12.90 7.00 7.70
N ILE A 61 12.85 7.99 8.60
CA ILE A 61 11.71 8.92 8.70
C ILE A 61 11.52 9.64 7.36
N ASN A 62 12.58 10.17 6.76
CA ASN A 62 12.50 10.85 5.46
C ASN A 62 12.00 9.91 4.35
N THR A 63 12.44 8.65 4.37
CA THR A 63 12.01 7.61 3.41
C THR A 63 10.53 7.29 3.57
N LEU A 64 10.05 7.17 4.82
CA LEU A 64 8.66 6.86 5.14
C LEU A 64 7.69 8.01 4.81
N LEU A 65 8.13 9.26 4.99
CA LEU A 65 7.32 10.46 4.71
C LEU A 65 7.34 10.87 3.22
N ASN A 66 8.24 10.31 2.41
CA ASN A 66 8.33 10.64 0.99
C ASN A 66 7.13 10.10 0.21
N THR A 67 6.30 11.00 -0.32
CA THR A 67 5.08 10.66 -1.07
C THR A 67 5.35 9.82 -2.32
N THR A 68 6.52 9.98 -2.95
CA THR A 68 6.93 9.18 -4.11
C THR A 68 7.27 7.73 -3.76
N LEU A 69 7.51 7.45 -2.48
CA LEU A 69 7.84 6.13 -1.96
C LEU A 69 6.68 5.47 -1.20
N LEU A 70 5.50 6.11 -1.11
CA LEU A 70 4.35 5.52 -0.40
C LEU A 70 4.00 4.12 -0.90
N ARG A 71 3.91 3.94 -2.23
CA ARG A 71 3.58 2.64 -2.81
C ARG A 71 4.69 1.60 -2.60
N PRO A 72 5.96 1.88 -2.93
CA PRO A 72 7.08 0.98 -2.60
C PRO A 72 7.17 0.61 -1.11
N ASN A 73 6.96 1.58 -0.21
CA ASN A 73 6.97 1.34 1.24
C ASN A 73 5.80 0.44 1.66
N LEU A 74 4.60 0.63 1.08
CA LEU A 74 3.46 -0.26 1.31
C LEU A 74 3.79 -1.71 0.93
N ASP A 75 4.41 -1.91 -0.23
CA ASP A 75 4.81 -3.23 -0.70
C ASP A 75 5.85 -3.87 0.25
N ALA A 76 6.78 -3.09 0.78
CA ALA A 76 7.72 -3.53 1.81
C ALA A 76 7.00 -4.00 3.09
N PHE A 77 6.04 -3.22 3.61
CA PHE A 77 5.26 -3.62 4.79
C PHE A 77 4.43 -4.87 4.54
N LEU A 78 3.74 -4.96 3.40
CA LEU A 78 2.98 -6.15 3.02
C LEU A 78 3.87 -7.39 2.96
N ASN A 79 5.11 -7.26 2.51
CA ASN A 79 6.05 -8.37 2.54
C ASN A 79 6.51 -8.69 3.97
N ALA A 80 6.85 -7.67 4.77
CA ALA A 80 7.33 -7.84 6.14
C ALA A 80 6.29 -8.47 7.09
N THR A 81 4.99 -8.20 6.89
CA THR A 81 3.92 -8.81 7.70
C THR A 81 3.96 -10.33 7.71
N LYS A 82 4.48 -10.98 6.65
CA LYS A 82 4.62 -12.44 6.55
C LYS A 82 5.51 -13.04 7.64
N ASN A 83 6.40 -12.23 8.20
CA ASN A 83 7.33 -12.67 9.24
C ASN A 83 6.69 -12.64 10.64
N PHE A 84 5.69 -11.79 10.85
CA PHE A 84 5.04 -11.59 12.15
C PHE A 84 3.64 -12.20 12.22
N TYR A 85 3.02 -12.38 11.05
CA TYR A 85 1.67 -12.86 10.91
C TYR A 85 1.52 -13.77 9.69
N ASN A 86 0.42 -14.52 9.64
CA ASN A 86 -0.01 -15.12 8.38
C ASN A 86 -0.59 -14.05 7.43
N ASN A 87 -0.76 -14.42 6.15
CA ASN A 87 -1.32 -13.56 5.09
C ASN A 87 -2.78 -13.12 5.34
N GLU A 88 -3.36 -13.43 6.51
CA GLU A 88 -4.74 -13.14 6.84
C GLU A 88 -4.89 -12.25 8.09
N SER A 89 -3.78 -11.70 8.60
CA SER A 89 -3.84 -10.71 9.67
C SER A 89 -4.67 -9.49 9.27
N LEU A 90 -5.31 -8.90 10.28
CA LEU A 90 -6.03 -7.63 10.12
C LEU A 90 -5.12 -6.55 9.54
N ILE A 91 -3.86 -6.48 10.00
CA ILE A 91 -2.88 -5.51 9.50
C ILE A 91 -2.65 -5.71 7.99
N TRP A 92 -2.35 -6.93 7.54
CA TRP A 92 -2.13 -7.18 6.11
C TRP A 92 -3.38 -6.89 5.27
N LYS A 93 -4.56 -7.35 5.74
CA LYS A 93 -5.84 -7.14 5.05
C LYS A 93 -6.11 -5.65 4.85
N ASN A 94 -5.98 -4.86 5.91
CA ASN A 94 -6.20 -3.42 5.84
C ASN A 94 -5.13 -2.72 4.99
N LEU A 95 -3.84 -3.07 5.13
CA LEU A 95 -2.76 -2.50 4.32
C LEU A 95 -2.97 -2.73 2.82
N LYS A 96 -3.43 -3.92 2.43
CA LYS A 96 -3.66 -4.28 1.03
C LYS A 96 -4.71 -3.40 0.35
N GLU A 97 -5.70 -2.92 1.09
CA GLU A 97 -6.77 -2.07 0.56
C GLU A 97 -6.29 -0.67 0.14
N PHE A 98 -5.11 -0.24 0.61
CA PHE A 98 -4.51 1.02 0.19
C PHE A 98 -3.78 0.93 -1.15
N LEU A 99 -3.43 -0.27 -1.64
CA LEU A 99 -2.75 -0.46 -2.92
C LEU A 99 -3.45 0.32 -4.07
N PRO A 100 -4.76 0.15 -4.35
CA PRO A 100 -5.41 0.87 -5.42
C PRO A 100 -5.51 2.39 -5.19
N LEU A 101 -5.35 2.87 -3.95
CA LEU A 101 -5.50 4.30 -3.61
C LEU A 101 -4.23 5.11 -3.89
N LEU A 102 -3.08 4.44 -3.86
CA LEU A 102 -1.78 5.04 -4.06
C LEU A 102 -1.44 5.13 -5.56
N PRO A 103 -0.84 6.25 -6.01
CA PRO A 103 -0.31 6.32 -7.35
C PRO A 103 0.77 5.25 -7.51
N ASN A 104 1.01 4.82 -8.75
CA ASN A 104 2.13 3.95 -9.10
C ASN A 104 3.24 4.78 -9.75
N PRO A 105 3.98 5.64 -8.99
CA PRO A 105 5.07 6.41 -9.55
C PRO A 105 6.24 5.48 -9.89
N THR A 106 7.05 5.85 -10.88
CA THR A 106 8.40 5.31 -10.99
C THR A 106 9.15 5.68 -9.70
N PRO A 107 9.60 4.69 -8.89
CA PRO A 107 10.26 4.99 -7.63
C PRO A 107 11.51 5.85 -7.86
N ARG A 108 11.68 6.91 -7.06
CA ARG A 108 12.88 7.75 -7.05
C ARG A 108 13.65 7.53 -5.75
N GLY A 109 14.05 6.28 -5.51
CA GLY A 109 14.74 5.85 -4.31
C GLY A 109 14.38 4.42 -3.92
N GLU A 110 15.10 3.90 -2.94
CA GLU A 110 14.83 2.59 -2.35
C GLU A 110 13.67 2.68 -1.34
N PRO A 111 12.80 1.66 -1.26
CA PRO A 111 11.80 1.59 -0.21
C PRO A 111 12.44 1.41 1.16
N ILE A 112 11.64 1.64 2.20
CA ILE A 112 12.05 1.37 3.58
C ILE A 112 12.45 -0.10 3.75
N TYR A 113 13.61 -0.33 4.36
CA TYR A 113 14.01 -1.65 4.83
C TYR A 113 13.36 -1.94 6.18
N ILE A 114 12.78 -3.12 6.33
CA ILE A 114 12.11 -3.55 7.56
C ILE A 114 12.83 -4.79 8.07
N GLU A 115 13.38 -4.70 9.26
CA GLU A 115 14.02 -5.82 9.92
C GLU A 115 13.00 -6.87 10.31
N ASN A 116 13.46 -8.12 10.46
CA ASN A 116 12.65 -9.18 11.06
C ASN A 116 12.60 -9.02 12.60
N ASN A 117 12.25 -7.82 13.05
CA ASN A 117 12.12 -7.40 14.43
C ASN A 117 10.76 -6.71 14.59
N TRP A 118 9.97 -7.15 15.57
CA TRP A 118 8.64 -6.59 15.82
C TRP A 118 8.71 -5.11 16.19
N ASP A 119 9.71 -4.71 16.97
CA ASP A 119 9.94 -3.31 17.38
C ASP A 119 10.13 -2.40 16.16
N ASP A 120 11.01 -2.82 15.26
CA ASP A 120 11.33 -2.11 14.02
C ASP A 120 10.09 -1.99 13.12
N PHE A 121 9.41 -3.12 12.88
CA PHE A 121 8.18 -3.16 12.10
C PHE A 121 7.11 -2.22 12.67
N GLN A 122 6.88 -2.27 13.98
CA GLN A 122 5.86 -1.49 14.67
C GLN A 122 6.15 0.01 14.56
N LYS A 123 7.37 0.46 14.86
CA LYS A 123 7.76 1.88 14.78
C LYS A 123 7.62 2.42 13.36
N LYS A 124 8.20 1.72 12.39
CA LYS A 124 8.17 2.13 10.98
C LYS A 124 6.74 2.16 10.44
N LEU A 125 5.92 1.18 10.80
CA LEU A 125 4.53 1.12 10.34
C LEU A 125 3.70 2.27 10.92
N LYS A 126 3.84 2.60 12.21
CA LYS A 126 3.14 3.77 12.79
C LYS A 126 3.48 5.05 12.02
N LYS A 127 4.77 5.28 11.74
CA LYS A 127 5.21 6.46 11.01
C LYS A 127 4.73 6.48 9.56
N TYR A 128 4.72 5.33 8.90
CA TYR A 128 4.15 5.19 7.56
C TYR A 128 2.65 5.51 7.51
N LEU A 129 1.87 5.06 8.51
CA LEU A 129 0.44 5.34 8.58
C LEU A 129 0.14 6.85 8.72
N GLU A 130 0.99 7.61 9.41
CA GLU A 130 0.89 9.09 9.43
C GLU A 130 1.09 9.69 8.03
N ALA A 131 2.08 9.22 7.27
CA ALA A 131 2.33 9.67 5.90
C ALA A 131 1.15 9.36 4.99
N LEU A 132 0.60 8.14 5.12
CA LEU A 132 -0.53 7.66 4.36
C LEU A 132 -1.81 8.46 4.67
N ASP A 133 -2.09 8.72 5.93
CA ASP A 133 -3.25 9.52 6.36
C ASP A 133 -3.20 10.95 5.81
N ASN A 134 -2.02 11.59 5.90
CA ASN A 134 -1.79 12.92 5.35
C ASN A 134 -2.01 12.95 3.83
N PHE A 135 -1.48 11.96 3.10
CA PHE A 135 -1.65 11.85 1.65
C PHE A 135 -3.13 11.69 1.26
N LEU A 136 -3.86 10.79 1.94
CA LEU A 136 -5.27 10.55 1.65
C LEU A 136 -6.14 11.74 2.03
N THR A 137 -5.85 12.40 3.16
CA THR A 137 -6.57 13.61 3.58
C THR A 137 -6.37 14.76 2.60
N PHE A 138 -5.15 14.96 2.09
CA PHE A 138 -4.88 15.96 1.04
C PHE A 138 -5.66 15.65 -0.24
N LYS A 139 -5.62 14.39 -0.70
CA LYS A 139 -6.31 13.94 -1.91
C LYS A 139 -7.84 14.08 -1.85
N ASN A 140 -8.46 14.03 -0.66
CA ASN A 140 -9.92 14.20 -0.53
C ASN A 140 -10.37 15.68 -0.47
N LYS A 141 -9.44 16.62 -0.30
CA LYS A 141 -9.73 18.06 -0.27
C LYS A 141 -9.60 18.73 -1.64
N HIS A 142 -9.05 18.04 -2.64
CA HIS A 142 -8.70 18.55 -3.97
C HIS A 142 -9.19 17.60 -5.05
#